data_AF-A0A4Q3WUF7-F1
#
_entry.id   AF-A0A4Q3WUF7-F1
#
_cell.length_a   1.000
_cell.length_b   1.000
_cell.length_c   1.000
_cell.angle_alpha   90.00
_cell.angle_beta   90.00
_cell.angle_gamma   90.00
#
_symmetry.space_group_name_H-M   'P 1'
#
loop_
_entity.id
_entity.type
_entity.pdbx_description
1 polymer ?
#
loop_
_entity_poly.entity_id
_entity_poly.type
_entity_poly.pdbx_seq_one_letter_code
_entity_poly.pdbx_strand_id
1 'polypeptide(L)'
;MPVHLTDAGHADPVLHALPEPFFAVDSRDYQLTHPNLERLGALGAEILCLEKERPHVALARAVMAIRFSPEVLGTQFHPEADGEGMLRYMLTDERKQQVITAYGEDKYDEMVRLLADPTTIELT
;
A
#
# COMPACT_ATOMS: atom_id res chain seq x y z
N MET A 1 -2.00 3.32 -4.29
CA MET A 1 -1.15 4.37 -3.65
C MET A 1 0.30 3.91 -3.63
N PRO A 2 1.30 4.81 -3.64
CA PRO A 2 2.69 4.39 -3.65
C PRO A 2 3.14 3.86 -2.28
N VAL A 3 3.91 2.78 -2.33
CA VAL A 3 4.52 2.07 -1.20
C VAL A 3 6.01 1.92 -1.49
N HIS A 4 6.82 2.07 -0.45
CA HIS A 4 8.28 2.09 -0.56
C HIS A 4 8.88 0.93 0.21
N LEU A 5 9.82 0.22 -0.40
CA LEU A 5 10.57 -0.85 0.25
C LEU A 5 11.54 -0.27 1.29
N THR A 6 11.78 -1.04 2.35
CA THR A 6 12.93 -0.83 3.26
C THR A 6 14.14 -1.58 2.73
N ASP A 7 15.30 -1.42 3.37
CA ASP A 7 16.48 -2.23 3.06
C ASP A 7 16.21 -3.74 3.17
N ALA A 8 15.41 -4.15 4.17
CA ALA A 8 14.96 -5.53 4.31
C ALA A 8 14.01 -5.95 3.18
N GLY A 9 13.12 -5.05 2.74
CA GLY A 9 12.24 -5.29 1.58
C GLY A 9 13.00 -5.51 0.28
N HIS A 10 14.10 -4.77 0.06
CA HIS A 10 14.96 -4.97 -1.11
C HIS A 10 15.73 -6.30 -1.09
N ALA A 11 15.97 -6.86 0.10
CA ALA A 11 16.57 -8.19 0.26
C ALA A 11 15.53 -9.33 0.29
N ASP A 12 14.23 -9.00 0.31
CA ASP A 12 13.16 -9.98 0.51
C ASP A 12 12.92 -10.84 -0.74
N PRO A 13 12.87 -12.18 -0.62
CA PRO A 13 12.72 -13.06 -1.79
C PRO A 13 11.38 -12.89 -2.54
N VAL A 14 10.35 -12.33 -1.90
CA VAL A 14 9.03 -12.09 -2.51
C VAL A 14 8.93 -10.67 -3.07
N LEU A 15 9.40 -9.66 -2.32
CA LEU A 15 9.17 -8.26 -2.68
C LEU A 15 10.31 -7.59 -3.46
N HIS A 16 11.52 -8.15 -3.51
CA HIS A 16 12.69 -7.50 -4.12
C HIS A 16 12.53 -7.13 -5.61
N ALA A 17 11.63 -7.81 -6.33
CA ALA A 17 11.39 -7.58 -7.74
C ALA A 17 10.37 -6.46 -8.02
N LEU A 18 9.71 -5.94 -6.98
CA LEU A 18 8.74 -4.86 -7.13
C LEU A 18 9.43 -3.53 -7.49
N PRO A 19 8.77 -2.66 -8.29
CA PRO A 19 9.26 -1.32 -8.55
C PRO A 19 9.43 -0.47 -7.29
N GLU A 20 10.23 0.60 -7.36
CA GLU A 20 10.42 1.55 -6.26
C GLU A 20 10.07 2.99 -6.71
N PRO A 21 8.96 3.56 -6.21
CA PRO A 21 7.91 2.90 -5.42
C PRO A 21 7.07 1.94 -6.28
N PHE A 22 6.42 0.97 -5.62
CA PHE A 22 5.33 0.19 -6.23
C PHE A 22 3.97 0.74 -5.80
N PHE A 23 2.90 0.38 -6.51
CA PHE A 23 1.57 0.87 -6.22
C PHE A 23 0.68 -0.27 -5.72
N ALA A 24 0.09 -0.07 -4.56
CA ALA A 24 -0.83 -1.05 -3.98
C ALA A 24 -2.20 -0.46 -3.71
N VAL A 25 -3.22 -1.31 -3.69
CA VAL A 25 -4.55 -0.95 -3.23
C VAL A 25 -4.58 -0.97 -1.71
N ASP A 26 -5.08 0.12 -1.14
CA ASP A 26 -5.27 0.27 0.30
C ASP A 26 -6.75 0.59 0.59
N SER A 27 -7.35 -0.20 1.47
CA SER A 27 -8.75 -0.08 1.88
C SER A 27 -8.88 -0.52 3.34
N ARG A 28 -8.52 0.38 4.26
CA ARG A 28 -8.45 0.08 5.69
C ARG A 28 -8.98 1.22 6.56
N ASP A 29 -9.60 0.86 7.68
CA ASP A 29 -10.01 1.80 8.73
C ASP A 29 -8.92 2.03 9.78
N TYR A 30 -7.97 1.10 9.90
CA TYR A 30 -6.89 1.12 10.87
C TYR A 30 -5.55 0.95 10.17
N GLN A 31 -4.53 1.64 10.67
CA GLN A 31 -3.17 1.55 10.17
C GLN A 31 -2.19 1.19 11.29
N LEU A 32 -1.20 0.37 10.96
CA LEU A 32 -0.12 0.04 11.89
C LEU A 32 0.92 1.15 11.85
N THR A 33 1.09 1.88 12.95
CA THR A 33 2.11 2.92 13.10
C THR A 33 2.90 2.70 14.38
N HIS A 34 4.13 3.24 14.43
CA HIS A 34 5.02 3.17 15.59
C HIS A 34 5.18 1.75 16.18
N PRO A 35 5.59 0.75 15.37
CA PRO A 35 5.79 -0.59 15.89
C PRO A 35 6.92 -0.61 16.93
N ASN A 36 6.83 -1.52 17.91
CA ASN A 36 7.91 -1.74 18.87
C ASN A 36 9.05 -2.52 18.18
N LEU A 37 10.07 -1.78 17.73
CA LEU A 37 11.19 -2.34 16.95
C LEU A 37 12.05 -3.32 17.76
N GLU A 38 12.21 -3.11 19.07
CA GLU A 38 12.93 -4.04 19.94
C GLU A 38 12.21 -5.39 19.99
N ARG A 39 10.88 -5.37 20.13
CA ARG A 39 10.05 -6.57 20.11
C ARG A 39 10.10 -7.29 18.76
N LEU A 40 10.04 -6.55 17.65
CA LEU A 40 10.15 -7.14 16.31
C LEU A 40 11.51 -7.82 16.12
N GLY A 41 12.60 -7.15 16.50
CA GLY A 41 13.94 -7.72 16.45
C GLY A 41 14.09 -8.98 17.32
N ALA A 42 13.54 -8.98 18.54
CA ALA A 42 13.54 -10.14 19.41
C ALA A 42 12.75 -11.34 18.85
N LEU A 43 11.76 -11.07 17.97
CA LEU A 43 10.99 -12.10 17.26
C LEU A 43 11.63 -12.51 15.92
N GLY A 44 12.70 -11.83 15.48
CA GLY A 44 13.28 -12.02 14.16
C GLY A 44 12.39 -11.50 13.02
N ALA A 45 11.47 -10.58 13.30
CA ALA A 45 10.56 -10.02 12.32
C ALA A 45 11.11 -8.73 11.71
N GLU A 46 10.86 -8.52 10.42
CA GLU A 46 11.38 -7.39 9.65
C GLU A 46 10.26 -6.63 8.95
N ILE A 47 10.31 -5.30 9.02
CA ILE A 47 9.42 -4.43 8.27
C ILE A 47 9.96 -4.33 6.85
N LEU A 48 9.16 -4.73 5.86
CA LEU A 48 9.62 -4.80 4.47
C LEU A 48 9.27 -3.58 3.65
N CYS A 49 8.14 -2.93 3.94
CA CYS A 49 7.75 -1.73 3.22
C CYS A 49 6.86 -0.80 4.06
N LEU A 50 6.89 0.47 3.68
CA LEU A 50 6.25 1.57 4.37
C LEU A 50 5.44 2.41 3.38
N GLU A 51 4.40 3.07 3.89
CA GLU A 51 3.61 4.02 3.12
C GLU A 51 4.47 5.19 2.60
N LYS A 52 4.02 5.91 1.57
CA LYS A 52 4.66 7.15 1.11
C LYS A 52 4.92 8.14 2.25
N GLU A 53 6.07 8.81 2.18
CA GLU A 53 6.37 9.90 3.09
C GLU A 53 5.52 11.14 2.78
N ARG A 54 5.11 11.85 3.83
CA ARG A 54 4.31 13.09 3.72
C ARG A 54 5.02 14.20 4.48
N PRO A 55 6.09 14.81 3.94
CA PRO A 55 6.92 15.77 4.69
C PRO A 55 6.14 17.05 5.09
N HIS A 56 5.08 17.37 4.36
CA HIS A 56 4.25 18.56 4.60
C HIS A 56 3.15 18.35 5.65
N VAL A 57 2.96 17.13 6.15
CA VAL A 57 1.91 16.81 7.13
C VAL A 57 2.48 15.84 8.17
N ALA A 58 2.38 16.18 9.45
CA ALA A 58 2.91 15.36 10.55
C ALA A 58 2.06 14.10 10.82
N LEU A 59 1.92 13.23 9.82
CA LEU A 59 1.29 11.92 9.92
C LEU A 59 2.36 10.84 9.95
N ALA A 60 2.17 9.86 10.84
CA ALA A 60 3.05 8.71 10.91
C ALA A 60 2.90 7.84 9.66
N ARG A 61 4.02 7.32 9.15
CA ARG A 61 4.03 6.37 8.03
C ARG A 61 3.49 5.03 8.51
N ALA A 62 2.52 4.47 7.79
CA ALA A 62 2.03 3.15 8.07
C ALA A 62 3.05 2.08 7.64
N VAL A 63 3.12 0.99 8.41
CA VAL A 63 3.79 -0.24 8.01
C VAL A 63 2.90 -0.97 7.00
N MET A 64 3.47 -1.30 5.84
CA MET A 64 2.71 -1.89 4.73
C MET A 64 2.93 -3.39 4.61
N ALA A 65 4.10 -3.92 5.00
CA ALA A 65 4.32 -5.35 5.12
C ALA A 65 5.36 -5.70 6.19
N ILE A 66 5.20 -6.88 6.79
CA ILE A 66 6.12 -7.46 7.77
C ILE A 66 6.40 -8.91 7.40
N ARG A 67 7.67 -9.30 7.38
CA ARG A 67 8.08 -10.71 7.43
C ARG A 67 8.18 -11.14 8.89
N PHE A 68 7.34 -12.07 9.30
CA PHE A 68 7.34 -12.61 10.66
C PHE A 68 8.28 -13.81 10.81
N SER A 69 8.46 -14.58 9.73
CA SER A 69 9.40 -15.70 9.64
C SER A 69 9.83 -15.91 8.18
N PRO A 70 10.76 -16.83 7.88
CA PRO A 70 11.10 -17.16 6.50
C PRO A 70 9.88 -17.59 5.66
N GLU A 71 8.86 -18.17 6.28
CA GLU A 71 7.65 -18.68 5.64
C GLU A 71 6.44 -17.73 5.75
N VAL A 72 6.40 -16.86 6.76
CA VAL A 72 5.22 -16.04 7.07
C VAL A 72 5.48 -14.58 6.74
N LEU A 73 4.73 -14.08 5.75
CA LEU A 73 4.66 -12.70 5.32
C LEU A 73 3.24 -12.17 5.53
N GLY A 74 3.11 -10.94 6.05
CA GLY A 74 1.83 -10.25 6.15
C GLY A 74 1.88 -8.88 5.49
N THR A 75 0.82 -8.53 4.77
CA THR A 75 0.62 -7.22 4.12
C THR A 75 -0.57 -6.50 4.76
N GLN A 76 -0.51 -5.16 4.80
CA GLN A 76 -1.65 -4.31 5.16
C GLN A 76 -2.38 -3.78 3.91
N PHE A 77 -1.74 -3.84 2.74
CA PHE A 77 -2.37 -3.60 1.45
C PHE A 77 -2.97 -4.88 0.87
N HIS A 78 -3.74 -4.72 -0.19
CA HIS A 78 -4.42 -5.79 -0.92
C HIS A 78 -3.69 -6.15 -2.22
N PRO A 79 -2.68 -7.04 -2.21
CA PRO A 79 -2.02 -7.54 -3.43
C PRO A 79 -2.96 -8.38 -4.30
N GLU A 80 -4.09 -8.83 -3.77
CA GLU A 80 -5.10 -9.59 -4.51
C GLU A 80 -5.99 -8.73 -5.42
N ALA A 81 -5.83 -7.40 -5.35
CA ALA A 81 -6.75 -6.48 -6.00
C ALA A 81 -6.58 -6.49 -7.53
N ASP A 82 -7.70 -6.71 -8.23
CA ASP A 82 -7.75 -6.66 -9.70
C ASP A 82 -7.98 -5.23 -10.20
N GLY A 83 -7.07 -4.72 -11.02
CA GLY A 83 -7.15 -3.34 -11.52
C GLY A 83 -8.30 -3.09 -12.46
N GLU A 84 -8.62 -4.02 -13.35
CA GLU A 84 -9.73 -3.87 -14.30
C GLU A 84 -11.07 -3.81 -13.56
N GLY A 85 -11.29 -4.78 -12.66
CA GLY A 85 -12.49 -4.87 -11.83
C GLY A 85 -12.65 -3.66 -10.92
N MET A 86 -11.57 -3.20 -10.28
CA MET A 86 -11.60 -2.01 -9.45
C MET A 86 -11.88 -0.73 -10.24
N LEU A 87 -11.29 -0.57 -11.42
CA LEU A 87 -11.57 0.58 -12.29
C LEU A 87 -13.06 0.61 -12.66
N ARG A 88 -13.61 -0.54 -13.09
CA ARG A 88 -15.03 -0.66 -13.43
C ARG A 88 -15.93 -0.29 -12.24
N TYR A 89 -15.57 -0.73 -11.04
CA TYR A 89 -16.31 -0.39 -9.82
C TYR A 89 -16.24 1.12 -9.50
N MET A 90 -15.07 1.74 -9.63
CA MET A 90 -14.86 3.18 -9.40
C MET A 90 -15.59 4.08 -10.40
N LEU A 91 -15.91 3.58 -11.59
CA LEU A 91 -16.68 4.31 -12.60
C LEU A 91 -18.20 4.27 -12.37
N THR A 92 -18.69 3.52 -11.38
CA THR A 92 -20.12 3.57 -11.00
C THR A 92 -20.46 4.90 -10.32
N ASP A 93 -21.63 5.46 -10.63
CA ASP A 93 -22.06 6.75 -10.07
C ASP A 93 -22.09 6.73 -8.54
N GLU A 94 -22.56 5.64 -7.95
CA GLU A 94 -22.60 5.47 -6.50
C GLU A 94 -21.18 5.56 -5.89
N ARG A 95 -20.23 4.78 -6.42
CA ARG A 95 -18.88 4.76 -5.87
C ARG A 95 -18.15 6.07 -6.11
N LYS A 96 -18.31 6.67 -7.30
CA LYS A 96 -17.76 7.99 -7.61
C LYS A 96 -18.22 9.03 -6.59
N GLN A 97 -19.52 9.12 -6.33
CA GLN A 97 -20.07 10.10 -5.38
C GLN A 97 -19.59 9.85 -3.94
N GLN A 98 -19.48 8.58 -3.51
CA GLN A 98 -18.92 8.24 -2.20
C GLN A 98 -17.48 8.74 -2.05
N VAL A 99 -16.62 8.48 -3.04
CA VAL A 99 -15.21 8.87 -2.99
C VAL A 99 -15.05 10.39 -3.04
N ILE A 100 -15.79 11.08 -3.94
CA ILE A 100 -15.75 12.55 -4.03
C ILE A 100 -16.22 13.19 -2.72
N THR A 101 -17.28 12.68 -2.11
CA THR A 101 -17.80 13.20 -0.83
C THR A 101 -16.78 13.02 0.31
N ALA A 102 -16.07 11.89 0.34
CA ALA A 102 -15.14 11.58 1.42
C ALA A 102 -13.75 12.23 1.24
N TYR A 103 -13.24 12.29 0.01
CA TYR A 103 -11.84 12.63 -0.28
C TYR A 103 -11.63 13.76 -1.29
N GLY A 104 -12.70 14.21 -1.96
CA GLY A 104 -12.67 15.24 -3.00
C GLY A 104 -12.47 14.68 -4.42
N GLU A 105 -12.79 15.52 -5.40
CA GLU A 105 -12.75 15.18 -6.84
C GLU A 105 -11.33 14.90 -7.33
N ASP A 106 -10.35 15.74 -6.95
CA ASP A 106 -8.94 15.53 -7.30
C ASP A 106 -8.42 14.15 -6.88
N LYS A 107 -8.87 13.65 -5.72
CA LYS A 107 -8.49 12.32 -5.22
C LYS A 107 -9.15 11.20 -6.00
N TYR A 108 -10.42 11.37 -6.36
CA TYR A 108 -11.11 10.43 -7.23
C TYR A 108 -10.40 10.29 -8.59
N ASP A 109 -10.08 11.43 -9.22
CA ASP A 109 -9.40 11.45 -10.52
C ASP A 109 -8.01 10.84 -10.45
N GLU A 110 -7.26 11.10 -9.38
CA GLU A 110 -5.97 10.44 -9.12
C GLU A 110 -6.14 8.91 -9.02
N MET A 111 -7.12 8.44 -8.27
CA MET A 111 -7.38 7.00 -8.11
C MET A 111 -7.76 6.33 -9.43
N VAL A 112 -8.66 6.93 -10.21
CA VAL A 112 -9.06 6.41 -11.54
C VAL A 112 -7.87 6.39 -12.49
N ARG A 113 -7.06 7.45 -12.51
CA ARG A 113 -5.86 7.50 -13.36
C ARG A 113 -4.87 6.39 -12.99
N LEU A 114 -4.63 6.15 -11.70
CA LEU A 114 -3.75 5.07 -11.25
C LEU A 114 -4.33 3.71 -11.65
N LEU A 115 -5.61 3.44 -11.39
CA LEU A 115 -6.24 2.17 -11.77
C LEU A 115 -6.23 1.87 -13.28
N ALA A 116 -6.19 2.91 -14.12
CA ALA A 116 -6.11 2.76 -15.57
C ALA A 116 -4.67 2.66 -16.11
N ASP A 117 -3.65 2.87 -15.26
CA ASP A 117 -2.25 2.80 -15.64
C ASP A 117 -1.69 1.39 -15.36
N PRO A 118 -1.31 0.63 -16.41
CA PRO A 118 -0.81 -0.74 -16.26
C PRO A 118 0.54 -0.82 -15.53
N THR A 119 1.22 0.30 -15.33
CA THR A 119 2.49 0.36 -14.59
C THR A 119 2.30 0.51 -13.08
N THR A 120 1.06 0.48 -12.60
CA THR A 120 0.76 0.69 -11.18
C THR A 120 0.44 -0.64 -10.47
N ILE A 121 -0.84 -0.95 -10.26
CA ILE A 121 -1.28 -2.08 -9.44
C ILE A 121 -1.15 -3.43 -10.14
N GLU A 122 -1.03 -3.47 -11.48
CA GLU A 122 -0.79 -4.75 -12.19
C GLU A 122 0.59 -5.35 -11.89
N LEU A 123 1.49 -4.57 -11.27
CA LEU A 123 2.85 -4.98 -10.92
C LEU A 123 2.99 -5.44 -9.46
N THR A 124 1.90 -5.51 -8.69
CA THR A 124 1.89 -5.84 -7.24
C THR A 124 0.88 -6.93 -6.95
#